data_AF-A0A6Y6ETM9-F1
#
_entry.id   AF-A0A6Y6ETM9-F1
#
_cell.length_a   1.000
_cell.length_b   1.000
_cell.length_c   1.000
_cell.angle_alpha   90.00
_cell.angle_beta   90.00
_cell.angle_gamma   90.00
#
_symmetry.space_group_name_H-M   'P 1'
#
loop_
_entity.id
_entity.type
_entity.pdbx_description
1 polymer ?
#
loop_
_entity_poly.entity_id
_entity_poly.type
_entity_poly.pdbx_seq_one_letter_code
_entity_poly.pdbx_strand_id
1 'polypeptide(L)'
;TAIHNLKLANETITDMTKRQRDVAALDEKYTKELADAQTRNTDLQRRLAAGGRVRVEGRCSVSTPTETASTSRVGNAATVELSPGAGQNVLDIRAGIISDQEKLKYLQEYVRTQCR
;
A
#
# COMPACT_ATOMS: atom_id res chain seq x y z
N THR A 1 -11.94 -45.16 -23.60
CA THR A 1 -12.21 -45.05 -25.06
C THR A 1 -11.76 -43.69 -25.56
N ALA A 2 -11.46 -43.54 -26.86
CA ALA A 2 -10.96 -42.27 -27.42
C ALA A 2 -11.90 -41.07 -27.16
N ILE A 3 -13.21 -41.30 -27.15
CA ILE A 3 -14.24 -40.28 -26.84
C ILE A 3 -14.09 -39.72 -25.42
N HIS A 4 -13.80 -40.59 -24.43
CA HIS A 4 -13.59 -40.16 -23.05
C HIS A 4 -12.35 -39.25 -22.93
N ASN A 5 -11.25 -39.62 -23.60
CA ASN A 5 -10.01 -38.84 -23.58
C ASN A 5 -10.18 -37.48 -24.26
N LEU A 6 -10.91 -37.43 -25.38
CA LEU A 6 -11.22 -36.18 -26.07
C LEU A 6 -12.07 -35.25 -25.19
N LYS A 7 -13.07 -35.79 -24.50
CA LYS A 7 -13.92 -35.02 -23.58
C LYS A 7 -13.09 -34.43 -22.44
N LEU A 8 -12.23 -35.22 -21.80
CA LEU A 8 -11.37 -34.75 -20.70
C LEU A 8 -10.39 -33.65 -21.17
N ALA A 9 -9.84 -33.78 -22.38
CA ALA A 9 -8.97 -32.75 -22.96
C ALA A 9 -9.73 -31.42 -23.17
N ASN A 10 -10.94 -31.47 -23.72
CA ASN A 10 -11.76 -30.27 -23.92
C ASN A 10 -12.17 -29.60 -22.60
N GLU A 11 -12.49 -30.38 -21.57
CA GLU A 11 -12.76 -29.86 -20.22
C GLU A 11 -11.53 -29.17 -19.63
N THR A 12 -10.36 -29.80 -19.76
CA THR A 12 -9.08 -29.24 -19.27
C THR A 12 -8.74 -27.93 -19.99
N ILE A 13 -8.86 -27.87 -21.31
CA ILE A 13 -8.59 -26.65 -22.10
C ILE A 13 -9.55 -25.52 -21.70
N THR A 14 -10.82 -25.85 -21.47
CA THR A 14 -11.83 -24.89 -21.03
C THR A 14 -11.47 -24.30 -19.67
N ASP A 15 -11.07 -25.16 -18.72
CA ASP A 15 -10.62 -24.74 -17.39
C ASP A 15 -9.38 -23.84 -17.47
N MET A 16 -8.36 -24.26 -18.22
CA MET A 16 -7.15 -23.47 -18.46
C MET A 16 -7.46 -22.09 -19.06
N THR A 17 -8.34 -22.02 -20.05
CA THR A 17 -8.76 -20.75 -20.69
C THR A 17 -9.47 -19.83 -19.70
N LYS A 18 -10.29 -20.39 -18.80
CA LYS A 18 -10.97 -19.62 -17.76
C LYS A 18 -9.96 -19.06 -16.77
N ARG A 19 -9.05 -19.90 -16.24
CA ARG A 19 -8.00 -19.47 -15.29
C ARG A 19 -7.12 -18.37 -15.88
N GLN A 20 -6.73 -18.46 -17.16
CA GLN A 20 -5.97 -17.40 -17.83
C GLN A 20 -6.69 -16.05 -17.81
N ARG A 21 -8.00 -16.03 -18.10
CA ARG A 21 -8.80 -14.79 -18.06
C ARG A 21 -8.93 -14.25 -16.65
N ASP A 22 -9.16 -15.14 -15.68
CA ASP A 22 -9.31 -14.73 -14.28
C ASP A 22 -8.01 -14.14 -13.73
N VAL A 23 -6.84 -14.72 -14.07
CA VAL A 23 -5.52 -14.18 -13.71
C VAL A 23 -5.26 -12.82 -14.37
N ALA A 24 -5.58 -12.67 -15.66
CA ALA A 24 -5.40 -11.39 -16.36
C ALA A 24 -6.24 -10.27 -15.72
N ALA A 25 -7.48 -10.56 -15.30
CA ALA A 25 -8.32 -9.60 -14.59
C ALA A 25 -7.74 -9.25 -13.20
N LEU A 26 -7.13 -10.22 -12.51
CA LEU A 26 -6.45 -10.04 -11.24
C LEU A 26 -5.23 -9.11 -11.41
N ASP A 27 -4.42 -9.34 -12.44
CA ASP A 27 -3.27 -8.50 -12.81
C ASP A 27 -3.71 -7.05 -13.09
N GLU A 28 -4.73 -6.87 -13.92
CA GLU A 28 -5.24 -5.54 -14.29
C GLU A 28 -5.69 -4.75 -13.06
N LYS A 29 -6.49 -5.39 -12.19
CA LYS A 29 -6.99 -4.79 -10.95
C LYS A 29 -5.86 -4.28 -10.07
N TYR A 30 -4.92 -5.15 -9.70
CA TYR A 30 -3.88 -4.79 -8.73
C TYR A 30 -2.78 -3.91 -9.32
N THR A 31 -2.53 -3.99 -10.64
CA THR A 31 -1.66 -3.03 -11.32
C THR A 31 -2.23 -1.62 -11.26
N LYS A 32 -3.54 -1.48 -11.48
CA LYS A 32 -4.23 -0.19 -11.39
C LYS A 32 -4.22 0.36 -9.97
N GLU A 33 -4.58 -0.46 -8.98
CA GLU A 33 -4.59 -0.05 -7.56
C GLU A 33 -3.20 0.41 -7.09
N LEU A 34 -2.15 -0.31 -7.49
CA LEU A 34 -0.77 0.05 -7.20
C LEU A 34 -0.38 1.38 -7.86
N ALA A 35 -0.67 1.55 -9.16
CA ALA A 35 -0.33 2.76 -9.90
C ALA A 35 -1.05 4.00 -9.33
N ASP A 36 -2.32 3.87 -8.96
CA ASP A 36 -3.09 4.95 -8.35
C ASP A 36 -2.50 5.35 -6.98
N ALA A 37 -2.13 4.36 -6.16
CA ALA A 37 -1.55 4.61 -4.84
C ALA A 37 -0.14 5.22 -4.94
N GLN A 38 0.68 4.77 -5.90
CA GLN A 38 1.98 5.35 -6.21
C GLN A 38 1.84 6.80 -6.69
N THR A 39 0.91 7.07 -7.59
CA THR A 39 0.63 8.43 -8.09
C THR A 39 0.28 9.38 -6.94
N ARG A 40 -0.57 8.94 -6.00
CA ARG A 40 -0.89 9.72 -4.79
C ARG A 40 0.34 9.96 -3.91
N ASN A 41 1.27 9.02 -3.82
CA ASN A 41 2.51 9.21 -3.07
C ASN A 41 3.43 10.22 -3.77
N THR A 42 3.63 10.08 -5.08
CA THR A 42 4.44 11.00 -5.89
C THR A 42 3.89 12.43 -5.83
N ASP A 43 2.57 12.62 -5.79
CA ASP A 43 1.97 13.94 -5.59
C ASP A 43 2.33 14.53 -4.21
N LEU A 44 2.27 13.73 -3.15
CA LEU A 44 2.69 14.18 -1.81
C LEU A 44 4.18 14.57 -1.78
N GLN A 45 5.05 13.78 -2.41
CA GLN A 45 6.48 14.08 -2.52
C GLN A 45 6.70 15.40 -3.26
N ARG A 46 6.02 15.60 -4.39
CA ARG A 46 6.08 16.86 -5.15
C ARG A 46 5.61 18.06 -4.32
N ARG A 47 4.51 17.90 -3.58
CA ARG A 47 3.97 18.96 -2.72
C ARG A 47 4.93 19.32 -1.59
N LEU A 48 5.58 18.34 -0.96
CA LEU A 48 6.62 18.60 0.05
C LEU A 48 7.84 19.29 -0.55
N ALA A 49 8.32 18.84 -1.71
CA ALA A 49 9.45 19.46 -2.40
C ALA A 49 9.17 20.91 -2.81
N ALA A 50 7.92 21.24 -3.11
CA ALA A 50 7.48 22.61 -3.39
C ALA A 50 7.28 23.49 -2.14
N GLY A 51 7.63 23.01 -0.94
CA GLY A 51 7.46 23.73 0.33
C GLY A 51 6.08 23.60 0.96
N GLY A 52 5.24 22.71 0.42
CA GLY A 52 3.99 22.32 1.06
C GLY A 52 4.22 21.53 2.36
N ARG A 53 3.17 21.40 3.17
CA ARG A 53 3.22 20.68 4.45
C ARG A 53 2.31 19.46 4.42
N VAL A 54 2.79 18.36 5.00
CA VAL A 54 2.03 17.12 5.19
C VAL A 54 2.00 16.82 6.69
N ARG A 55 0.86 16.33 7.19
CA ARG A 55 0.73 15.85 8.57
C ARG A 55 0.96 14.34 8.58
N VAL A 56 1.86 13.90 9.46
CA VAL A 56 2.11 12.49 9.73
C VAL A 56 1.52 12.19 11.09
N GLU A 57 0.66 11.19 11.17
CA GLU A 57 0.19 10.70 12.47
C GLU A 57 1.36 9.98 13.15
N GLY A 58 1.72 10.46 14.33
CA GLY A 58 2.78 9.89 15.15
C GLY A 58 2.29 9.68 16.57
N ARG A 59 2.83 8.67 17.25
CA ARG A 59 2.63 8.45 18.68
C ARG A 59 3.99 8.53 19.38
N CYS A 60 4.10 9.46 20.33
CA CYS A 60 5.23 9.52 21.26
C CYS A 60 4.77 8.94 22.59
N SER A 61 5.27 7.75 22.96
CA SER A 61 4.96 7.09 24.23
C SER A 61 5.81 7.58 25.40
N VAL A 62 6.84 8.38 25.13
CA VAL A 62 7.68 8.97 26.16
C VAL A 62 6.91 10.12 26.81
N SER A 63 6.50 9.93 28.07
CA SER A 63 6.13 11.05 28.93
C SER A 63 7.33 11.97 29.02
N THR A 64 7.29 13.10 28.30
CA THR A 64 8.15 14.22 28.65
C THR A 64 7.92 14.50 30.14
N PRO A 65 8.97 14.63 30.97
CA PRO A 65 8.78 15.19 32.30
C PRO A 65 8.12 16.55 32.06
N THR A 66 6.83 16.63 32.32
CA THR A 66 6.14 17.91 32.32
C THR A 66 6.74 18.58 33.53
N GLU A 67 7.69 19.50 33.34
CA GLU A 67 8.01 20.47 34.38
C GLU A 67 6.66 20.96 34.88
N THR A 68 6.42 20.76 36.18
CA THR A 68 5.14 20.99 36.86
C THR A 68 4.46 22.20 36.26
N ALA A 69 3.34 21.99 35.57
CA ALA A 69 2.59 23.06 34.94
C ALA A 69 2.17 24.06 36.03
N SER A 70 2.91 25.15 36.15
CA SER A 70 2.52 26.30 36.94
C SER A 70 1.20 26.82 36.37
N THR A 71 0.19 26.96 37.24
CA THR A 71 -1.17 27.40 36.91
C THR A 71 -1.25 28.81 36.30
N SER A 72 -0.11 29.48 36.10
CA SER A 72 -0.02 30.86 35.60
C SER A 72 0.46 31.00 34.15
N ARG A 73 0.87 29.92 33.46
CA ARG A 73 1.28 30.00 32.04
C ARG A 73 0.86 28.77 31.22
N VAL A 74 0.02 29.00 30.21
CA VAL A 74 -0.07 28.12 29.05
C VAL A 74 1.25 28.21 28.28
N GLY A 75 2.07 27.16 28.35
CA GLY A 75 3.30 27.07 27.55
C GLY A 75 2.95 26.99 26.06
N ASN A 76 3.53 27.87 25.25
CA ASN A 76 3.49 27.74 23.79
C ASN A 76 4.49 26.64 23.38
N ALA A 77 4.06 25.38 23.51
CA ALA A 77 4.88 24.25 23.08
C ALA A 77 5.11 24.35 21.56
N ALA A 78 6.38 24.38 21.15
CA ALA A 78 6.73 24.41 19.74
C ALA A 78 6.10 23.21 19.02
N THR A 79 5.54 23.44 17.84
CA THR A 79 5.06 22.35 16.98
C THR A 79 6.28 21.51 16.59
N VAL A 80 6.22 20.20 16.82
CA VAL A 80 7.29 19.29 16.37
C VAL A 80 7.18 19.14 14.86
N GLU A 81 8.18 19.65 14.14
CA GLU A 81 8.30 19.47 12.70
C GLU A 81 9.39 18.45 12.40
N LEU A 82 9.09 17.52 11.50
CA LEU A 82 10.12 16.64 10.95
C LEU A 82 11.06 17.47 10.08
N SER A 83 12.34 17.14 10.11
CA SER A 83 13.31 17.72 9.17
C SER A 83 12.88 17.41 7.72
N PRO A 84 13.26 18.24 6.73
CA PRO A 84 12.93 17.98 5.33
C PRO A 84 13.33 16.58 4.86
N GLY A 85 14.52 16.10 5.27
CA GLY A 85 14.98 14.74 4.97
C GLY A 85 14.13 13.65 5.64
N ALA A 86 13.73 13.85 6.90
CA ALA A 86 12.82 12.92 7.57
C ALA A 86 11.43 12.88 6.91
N GLY A 87 10.93 14.02 6.42
CA GLY A 87 9.67 14.08 5.66
C GLY A 87 9.70 13.26 4.38
N GLN A 88 10.80 13.34 3.61
CA GLN A 88 10.98 12.54 2.40
C GLN A 88 11.07 11.03 2.72
N ASN A 89 11.85 10.67 3.74
CA ASN A 89 12.00 9.26 4.16
C ASN A 89 10.66 8.61 4.54
N VAL A 90 9.76 9.35 5.19
CA VAL A 90 8.41 8.84 5.52
C VAL A 90 7.62 8.49 4.26
N LEU A 91 7.69 9.33 3.21
CA LEU A 91 6.99 9.07 1.96
C LEU A 91 7.61 7.90 1.18
N ASP A 92 8.94 7.74 1.24
CA ASP A 92 9.63 6.61 0.63
C ASP A 92 9.26 5.28 1.31
N ILE A 93 9.23 5.27 2.65
CA ILE A 93 8.73 4.13 3.44
C ILE A 93 7.28 3.81 3.06
N ARG A 94 6.41 4.84 2.97
CA ARG A 94 5.03 4.68 2.54
C ARG A 94 4.93 4.06 1.15
N ALA A 95 5.79 4.44 0.20
CA ALA A 95 5.80 3.88 -1.15
C ALA A 95 6.18 2.38 -1.15
N GLY A 96 7.18 2.00 -0.35
CA GLY A 96 7.54 0.60 -0.15
C GLY A 96 6.38 -0.23 0.42
N ILE A 97 5.76 0.26 1.50
CA ILE A 97 4.62 -0.41 2.14
C ILE A 97 3.46 -0.60 1.16
N ILE A 98 3.12 0.42 0.37
CA ILE A 98 2.07 0.32 -0.66
C ILE A 98 2.41 -0.80 -1.65
N SER A 99 3.64 -0.83 -2.16
CA SER A 99 4.05 -1.86 -3.13
C SER A 99 3.94 -3.27 -2.56
N ASP A 100 4.41 -3.47 -1.34
CA ASP A 100 4.40 -4.78 -0.70
C ASP A 100 2.97 -5.22 -0.34
N GLN A 101 2.13 -4.31 0.14
CA GLN A 101 0.73 -4.62 0.45
C GLN A 101 -0.05 -5.03 -0.81
N GLU A 102 0.10 -4.31 -1.93
CA GLU A 102 -0.60 -4.68 -3.17
C GLU A 102 -0.12 -6.02 -3.73
N LYS A 103 1.19 -6.29 -3.70
CA LYS A 103 1.74 -7.60 -4.07
C LYS A 103 1.21 -8.72 -3.18
N LEU A 104 1.14 -8.51 -1.87
CA LEU A 104 0.61 -9.50 -0.94
C LEU A 104 -0.88 -9.78 -1.18
N LYS A 105 -1.70 -8.74 -1.39
CA LYS A 105 -3.12 -8.91 -1.71
C LYS A 105 -3.30 -9.70 -3.00
N TYR A 106 -2.57 -9.32 -4.06
CA TYR A 106 -2.55 -10.02 -5.33
C TYR A 106 -2.23 -11.51 -5.14
N LEU A 107 -1.11 -11.83 -4.49
CA LEU A 107 -0.68 -13.22 -4.31
C LEU A 107 -1.67 -14.03 -3.47
N GLN A 108 -2.22 -13.44 -2.42
CA GLN A 108 -3.22 -14.11 -1.61
C GLN A 108 -4.52 -14.38 -2.39
N GLU A 109 -4.99 -13.44 -3.21
CA GLU A 109 -6.20 -13.63 -4.03
C GLU A 109 -5.94 -14.62 -5.17
N TYR A 110 -4.76 -14.58 -5.80
CA TYR A 110 -4.31 -15.58 -6.76
C TYR A 110 -4.35 -16.99 -6.16
N VAL A 111 -3.72 -17.21 -5.00
CA VAL A 111 -3.71 -18.54 -4.36
C VAL A 111 -5.14 -19.00 -4.03
N ARG A 112 -5.98 -18.12 -3.49
CA ARG A 112 -7.37 -18.46 -3.11
C ARG A 112 -8.26 -18.84 -4.29
N THR A 113 -7.99 -18.29 -5.48
CA THR A 113 -8.83 -18.44 -6.67
C THR A 113 -8.26 -19.43 -7.68
N GLN A 114 -6.94 -19.53 -7.81
CA GLN A 114 -6.24 -20.29 -8.86
C GLN A 114 -5.49 -21.52 -8.36
N CYS A 115 -5.21 -21.67 -7.06
CA CYS A 115 -4.43 -22.80 -6.52
C CYS A 115 -5.29 -23.82 -5.75
N ARG A 116 -6.56 -23.96 -6.13
CA ARG A 116 -7.46 -25.02 -5.66
C ARG A 116 -7.37 -26.25 -6.54
#